data_AF-A0A813I4Q3-F1
#
_entry.id   AF-A0A813I4Q3-F1
#
_cell.length_a   1.000
_cell.length_b   1.000
_cell.length_c   1.000
_cell.angle_alpha   90.00
_cell.angle_beta   90.00
_cell.angle_gamma   90.00
#
_symmetry.space_group_name_H-M   'P 1'
#
loop_
_entity.id
_entity.type
_entity.pdbx_description
1 polymer ?
#
loop_
_entity_poly.entity_id
_entity_poly.type
_entity_poly.pdbx_seq_one_letter_code
_entity_poly.pdbx_strand_id
1 'polypeptide(L)'
;MDSPVISFFADAAGSARLLSESDDQDTYDAATKVTQVFSGIFFTLLVLWLSFTNGTKLSYIQQASLEKRLTVCCFLCTYVGAFSAFFNFFQLTEVDNFELDRETNFTLDFARPLEWIMTCPLMQLVLVLMGGSRIPEYRRLMMPALSVCTLFCGVASMLTTGAANVACFIIGAMVASVMFYFNRVQVVEHSAGEECFLYGDSEFRKASLILVFTWVPFPLFYSLSPEGFGVITNILVIQAGWAFLNIVAKFSFIFYIQRVKDNYVSRLKAKREMYGGNIGAIQGQAVEAWGGDVTPVGNGQNNAAAAKARKDQDQLGGIVIETLNFLGMAQHGDRFMRLMHSAEVNSIGQVELLTKEECVKLQIPWDLVSGVQKRIKIWKLEMTDDAEMALEKGEAHYQLDAEVQMSVVAEKLQALTYQNQNSASGSTTPVTGGGNSIMHVNADAMQTARLDRLEELMSFMQQQNEP
;
A
#
# COMPACT_ATOMS: atom_id res chain seq x y z
N MET A 1 26.68 -38.49 75.53
CA MET A 1 27.94 -38.05 74.90
C MET A 1 27.64 -37.91 73.42
N ASP A 2 26.96 -36.82 73.08
CA ASP A 2 26.64 -36.48 71.70
C ASP A 2 27.85 -35.72 71.17
N SER A 3 28.57 -36.32 70.23
CA SER A 3 29.83 -35.78 69.73
C SER A 3 29.56 -34.60 68.80
N PRO A 4 29.91 -33.35 69.16
CA PRO A 4 29.63 -32.15 68.37
C PRO A 4 30.37 -32.12 67.01
N VAL A 5 31.26 -33.08 66.77
CA VAL A 5 32.00 -33.22 65.52
C VAL A 5 31.13 -33.79 64.41
N ILE A 6 30.16 -34.65 64.72
CA ILE A 6 29.32 -35.30 63.70
C ILE A 6 28.26 -34.33 63.13
N SER A 7 27.74 -33.40 63.93
CA SER A 7 26.78 -32.39 63.43
C SER A 7 27.42 -31.38 62.50
N PHE A 8 28.69 -31.00 62.75
CA PHE A 8 29.41 -30.03 61.91
C PHE A 8 29.70 -30.57 60.50
N PHE A 9 30.03 -31.85 60.37
CA PHE A 9 30.24 -32.47 59.05
C PHE A 9 28.93 -32.73 58.29
N ALA A 10 27.81 -32.94 59.00
CA ALA A 10 26.49 -33.06 58.37
C ALA A 10 26.00 -31.72 57.79
N ASP A 11 26.20 -30.60 58.49
CA ASP A 11 25.88 -29.26 57.99
C ASP A 11 26.76 -28.85 56.81
N ALA A 12 28.06 -29.14 56.85
CA ALA A 12 28.96 -28.83 55.74
C ALA A 12 28.64 -29.63 54.46
N ALA A 13 28.23 -30.90 54.59
CA ALA A 13 27.78 -31.72 53.47
C ALA A 13 26.41 -31.29 52.92
N GLY A 14 25.52 -30.81 53.79
CA GLY A 14 24.24 -30.19 53.39
C GLY A 14 24.44 -28.89 52.60
N SER A 15 25.30 -27.99 53.08
CA SER A 15 25.63 -26.76 52.37
C SER A 15 26.35 -26.99 51.04
N ALA A 16 27.27 -27.96 50.95
CA ALA A 16 27.93 -28.28 49.68
C ALA A 16 26.96 -28.87 48.64
N ARG A 17 25.95 -29.64 49.08
CA ARG A 17 24.93 -30.21 48.19
C ARG A 17 23.92 -29.15 47.72
N LEU A 18 23.52 -28.23 48.60
CA LEU A 18 22.68 -27.09 48.23
C LEU A 18 23.38 -26.12 47.26
N LEU A 19 24.69 -25.90 47.42
CA LEU A 19 25.49 -25.10 46.47
C LEU A 19 25.63 -25.79 45.11
N SER A 20 25.77 -27.12 45.09
CA SER A 20 25.80 -27.89 43.83
C SER A 20 24.45 -27.88 43.11
N GLU A 21 23.34 -28.00 43.83
CA GLU A 21 21.99 -27.94 43.24
C GLU A 21 21.64 -26.52 42.76
N SER A 22 22.10 -25.47 43.44
CA SER A 22 21.89 -24.10 42.99
C SER A 22 22.70 -23.77 41.73
N ASP A 23 23.97 -24.19 41.66
CA ASP A 23 24.82 -23.95 40.48
C ASP A 23 24.29 -24.72 39.25
N ASP A 24 23.75 -25.93 39.44
CA ASP A 24 23.15 -26.71 38.37
C ASP A 24 21.84 -26.07 37.85
N GLN A 25 21.04 -25.50 38.75
CA GLN A 25 19.79 -24.82 38.40
C GLN A 25 20.05 -23.53 37.60
N ASP A 26 20.99 -22.69 38.04
CA ASP A 26 21.37 -21.46 37.34
C ASP A 26 21.97 -21.75 35.96
N THR A 27 22.79 -22.80 35.87
CA THR A 27 23.36 -23.26 34.60
C THR A 27 22.29 -23.78 33.64
N TYR A 28 21.31 -24.54 34.15
CA TYR A 28 20.19 -25.05 33.36
C TYR A 28 19.28 -23.92 32.85
N ASP A 29 18.99 -22.93 33.70
CA ASP A 29 18.16 -21.78 33.34
C ASP A 29 18.87 -20.89 32.31
N ALA A 30 20.18 -20.67 32.46
CA ALA A 30 20.99 -19.98 31.46
C ALA A 30 21.03 -20.72 30.13
N ALA A 31 21.25 -22.04 30.14
CA ALA A 31 21.27 -22.86 28.92
C ALA A 31 19.92 -22.85 28.20
N THR A 32 18.82 -22.90 28.94
CA THR A 32 17.45 -22.84 28.41
C THR A 32 17.18 -21.48 27.78
N LYS A 33 17.51 -20.39 28.48
CA LYS A 33 17.39 -19.02 27.95
C LYS A 33 18.19 -18.86 26.66
N VAL A 34 19.48 -19.20 26.67
CA VAL A 34 20.36 -19.11 25.49
C VAL A 34 19.83 -19.92 24.31
N THR A 35 19.33 -21.12 24.55
CA THR A 35 18.76 -21.97 23.48
C THR A 35 17.52 -21.33 22.86
N GLN A 36 16.63 -20.76 23.68
CA GLN A 36 15.44 -20.04 23.20
C GLN A 36 15.81 -18.78 22.42
N VAL A 37 16.79 -18.00 22.91
CA VAL A 37 17.32 -16.83 22.20
C VAL A 37 17.86 -17.23 20.83
N PHE A 38 18.72 -18.24 20.79
CA PHE A 38 19.35 -18.71 19.55
C PHE A 38 18.30 -19.21 18.55
N SER A 39 17.34 -20.00 19.01
CA SER A 39 16.23 -20.48 18.18
C SER A 39 15.38 -19.32 17.63
N GLY A 40 15.03 -18.35 18.49
CA GLY A 40 14.28 -17.16 18.10
C GLY A 40 15.01 -16.32 17.04
N ILE A 41 16.31 -16.10 17.21
CA ILE A 41 17.14 -15.40 16.22
C ILE A 41 17.20 -16.18 14.90
N PHE A 42 17.48 -17.49 14.94
CA PHE A 42 17.61 -18.31 13.74
C PHE A 42 16.31 -18.33 12.94
N PHE A 43 15.17 -18.58 13.58
CA PHE A 43 13.88 -18.59 12.89
C PHE A 43 13.47 -17.21 12.40
N THR A 44 13.79 -16.14 13.14
CA THR A 44 13.55 -14.76 12.70
C THR A 44 14.38 -14.43 11.45
N LEU A 45 15.67 -14.78 11.43
CA LEU A 45 16.53 -14.60 10.26
C LEU A 45 16.07 -15.46 9.08
N LEU A 46 15.59 -16.69 9.33
CA LEU A 46 15.02 -17.54 8.29
C LEU A 46 13.76 -16.94 7.69
N VAL A 47 12.83 -16.43 8.53
CA VAL A 47 11.62 -15.73 8.07
C VAL A 47 12.00 -14.51 7.25
N LEU A 48 12.94 -13.69 7.73
CA LEU A 48 13.45 -12.53 6.98
C LEU A 48 14.03 -12.95 5.64
N TRP A 49 14.92 -13.95 5.63
CA TRP A 49 15.54 -14.45 4.42
C TRP A 49 14.51 -14.95 3.42
N LEU A 50 13.57 -15.80 3.83
CA LEU A 50 12.47 -16.27 2.99
C LEU A 50 11.61 -15.13 2.46
N SER A 51 11.40 -14.09 3.25
CA SER A 51 10.58 -12.93 2.87
C SER A 51 11.30 -12.06 1.84
N PHE A 52 12.62 -11.94 1.94
CA PHE A 52 13.43 -11.22 0.96
C PHE A 52 13.69 -12.03 -0.32
N THR A 53 13.94 -13.34 -0.23
CA THR A 53 14.21 -14.19 -1.40
C THR A 53 12.95 -14.47 -2.21
N ASN A 54 11.80 -14.63 -1.56
CA ASN A 54 10.50 -14.73 -2.23
C ASN A 54 9.90 -13.35 -2.55
N GLY A 55 10.52 -12.27 -2.05
CA GLY A 55 10.07 -10.91 -2.28
C GLY A 55 10.26 -10.48 -3.73
N THR A 56 9.28 -9.77 -4.28
CA THR A 56 9.45 -9.08 -5.55
C THR A 56 10.55 -8.02 -5.41
N LYS A 57 11.34 -7.79 -6.47
CA LYS A 57 12.39 -6.76 -6.47
C LYS A 57 11.77 -5.42 -6.05
N LEU A 58 12.31 -4.78 -5.00
CA LEU A 58 11.77 -3.54 -4.46
C LEU A 58 11.73 -2.39 -5.49
N SER A 59 12.62 -2.41 -6.49
CA SER A 59 12.57 -1.46 -7.62
C SER A 59 11.29 -1.59 -8.43
N TYR A 60 10.89 -2.83 -8.74
CA TYR A 60 9.64 -3.11 -9.42
C TYR A 60 8.43 -2.73 -8.57
N ILE A 61 8.47 -3.01 -7.26
CA ILE A 61 7.39 -2.62 -6.34
C ILE A 61 7.26 -1.09 -6.32
N GLN A 62 8.36 -0.34 -6.23
CA GLN A 62 8.32 1.13 -6.21
C GLN A 62 7.70 1.73 -7.49
N GLN A 63 7.82 1.05 -8.62
CA GLN A 63 7.23 1.41 -9.90
C GLN A 63 5.86 0.73 -10.14
N ALA A 64 5.31 0.01 -9.17
CA ALA A 64 3.99 -0.60 -9.30
C ALA A 64 2.87 0.38 -8.90
N SER A 65 1.63 -0.02 -9.16
CA SER A 65 0.44 0.73 -8.72
C SER A 65 0.45 0.97 -7.20
N LEU A 66 -0.16 2.08 -6.79
CA LEU A 66 -0.27 2.46 -5.38
C LEU A 66 -0.89 1.34 -4.51
N GLU A 67 -1.85 0.57 -5.03
CA GLU A 67 -2.46 -0.58 -4.34
C GLU A 67 -1.41 -1.62 -3.90
N LYS A 68 -0.54 -2.00 -4.85
CA LYS A 68 0.49 -3.00 -4.64
C LYS A 68 1.56 -2.47 -3.70
N ARG A 69 1.93 -1.19 -3.85
CA ARG A 69 2.88 -0.50 -2.96
C ARG A 69 2.37 -0.45 -1.53
N LEU A 70 1.12 -0.03 -1.30
CA LEU A 70 0.51 0.03 0.03
C LEU A 70 0.36 -1.35 0.67
N THR A 71 0.11 -2.40 -0.13
CA THR A 71 0.09 -3.78 0.37
C THR A 71 1.45 -4.20 0.90
N VAL A 72 2.52 -3.93 0.15
CA VAL A 72 3.90 -4.19 0.63
C VAL A 72 4.23 -3.32 1.84
N CYS A 73 3.81 -2.06 1.86
CA CYS A 73 4.01 -1.17 3.01
C CYS A 73 3.35 -1.72 4.29
N CYS A 74 2.12 -2.24 4.20
CA CYS A 74 1.42 -2.88 5.32
C CYS A 74 2.13 -4.15 5.78
N PHE A 75 2.70 -4.92 4.85
CA PHE A 75 3.51 -6.10 5.16
C PHE A 75 4.80 -5.73 5.92
N LEU A 76 5.51 -4.69 5.47
CA LEU A 76 6.66 -4.14 6.20
C LEU A 76 6.26 -3.62 7.60
N CYS A 77 5.12 -2.96 7.72
CA CYS A 77 4.57 -2.54 9.01
C CYS A 77 4.27 -3.73 9.94
N THR A 78 3.87 -4.88 9.37
CA THR A 78 3.66 -6.12 10.14
C THR A 78 4.99 -6.63 10.72
N TYR A 79 6.09 -6.58 9.96
CA TYR A 79 7.41 -6.89 10.51
C TYR A 79 7.85 -5.90 11.58
N VAL A 80 7.59 -4.61 11.41
CA VAL A 80 7.89 -3.62 12.45
C VAL A 80 7.18 -4.00 13.75
N GLY A 81 5.89 -4.36 13.70
CA GLY A 81 5.14 -4.85 14.85
C GLY A 81 5.71 -6.13 15.43
N ALA A 82 6.06 -7.12 14.59
CA ALA A 82 6.61 -8.40 15.01
C ALA A 82 7.98 -8.27 15.70
N PHE A 83 8.91 -7.48 15.13
CA PHE A 83 10.19 -7.19 15.77
C PHE A 83 10.00 -6.49 17.11
N SER A 84 9.12 -5.48 17.15
CA SER A 84 8.85 -4.75 18.40
C SER A 84 8.31 -5.70 19.47
N ALA A 85 7.35 -6.56 19.13
CA ALA A 85 6.85 -7.56 20.06
C ALA A 85 7.95 -8.51 20.54
N PHE A 86 8.75 -9.06 19.60
CA PHE A 86 9.86 -9.95 19.93
C PHE A 86 10.88 -9.33 20.89
N PHE A 87 11.36 -8.12 20.60
CA PHE A 87 12.35 -7.45 21.45
C PHE A 87 11.77 -7.00 22.79
N ASN A 88 10.50 -6.57 22.85
CA ASN A 88 9.86 -6.26 24.14
C ASN A 88 9.71 -7.53 25.00
N PHE A 89 9.42 -8.69 24.42
CA PHE A 89 9.47 -9.96 25.18
C PHE A 89 10.89 -10.32 25.61
N PHE A 90 11.87 -10.06 24.76
CA PHE A 90 13.27 -10.33 25.08
C PHE A 90 13.77 -9.48 26.26
N GLN A 91 13.38 -8.21 26.31
CA GLN A 91 13.69 -7.30 27.43
C GLN A 91 13.18 -7.80 28.78
N LEU A 92 12.08 -8.56 28.82
CA LEU A 92 11.57 -9.18 30.06
C LEU A 92 12.49 -10.29 30.60
N THR A 93 13.39 -10.82 29.77
CA THR A 93 14.31 -11.89 30.20
C THR A 93 15.53 -11.36 30.94
N GLU A 94 15.82 -10.05 30.82
CA GLU A 94 16.98 -9.36 31.39
C GLU A 94 18.34 -9.90 30.95
N VAL A 95 18.38 -10.86 30.01
CA VAL A 95 19.61 -11.53 29.54
C VAL A 95 20.53 -10.58 28.78
N ASP A 96 19.99 -9.50 28.24
CA ASP A 96 20.68 -8.51 27.41
C ASP A 96 21.06 -7.23 28.14
N ASN A 97 20.87 -7.21 29.46
CA ASN A 97 21.25 -6.11 30.32
C ASN A 97 22.78 -6.01 30.42
N PHE A 98 23.34 -4.90 29.95
CA PHE A 98 24.74 -4.54 30.17
C PHE A 98 24.86 -3.61 31.36
N GLU A 99 25.59 -4.03 32.38
CA GLU A 99 26.02 -3.15 33.45
C GLU A 99 27.16 -2.28 32.95
N LEU A 100 26.90 -0.97 32.81
CA LEU A 100 27.91 -0.01 32.41
C LEU A 100 28.43 0.69 33.67
N ASP A 101 29.73 0.57 33.92
CA ASP A 101 30.43 1.24 35.03
C ASP A 101 30.47 2.76 34.76
N ARG A 102 29.39 3.43 35.16
CA ARG A 102 29.19 4.89 35.13
C ARG A 102 28.87 5.35 36.55
N GLU A 103 29.05 6.64 36.82
CA GLU A 103 28.82 7.24 38.15
C GLU A 103 27.43 6.94 38.75
N THR A 104 26.45 6.57 37.93
CA THR A 104 25.07 6.28 38.33
C THR A 104 24.68 4.80 38.35
N ASN A 105 25.61 3.85 38.13
CA ASN A 105 25.33 2.39 38.04
C ASN A 105 24.09 2.10 37.17
N PHE A 106 24.21 2.39 35.88
CA PHE A 106 23.11 2.28 34.92
C PHE A 106 23.16 0.94 34.18
N THR A 107 22.03 0.25 34.12
CA THR A 107 21.84 -0.97 33.33
C THR A 107 21.26 -0.63 31.97
N LEU A 108 22.01 -0.91 30.91
CA LEU A 108 21.57 -0.73 29.53
C LEU A 108 20.91 -2.01 29.02
N ASP A 109 19.63 -1.92 28.71
CA ASP A 109 18.88 -2.90 27.91
C ASP A 109 19.29 -2.72 26.43
N PHE A 110 20.02 -3.70 25.90
CA PHE A 110 20.60 -3.65 24.55
C PHE A 110 19.62 -4.10 23.46
N ALA A 111 18.61 -4.88 23.82
CA ALA A 111 17.52 -5.29 22.95
C ALA A 111 16.78 -4.10 22.36
N ARG A 112 16.61 -3.02 23.14
CA ARG A 112 15.94 -1.80 22.67
C ARG A 112 16.66 -1.13 21.48
N PRO A 113 17.96 -0.79 21.54
CA PRO A 113 18.66 -0.29 20.36
C PRO A 113 18.64 -1.24 19.17
N LEU A 114 18.73 -2.56 19.41
CA LEU A 114 18.64 -3.55 18.32
C LEU A 114 17.26 -3.52 17.65
N GLU A 115 16.18 -3.46 18.43
CA GLU A 115 14.82 -3.28 17.94
C GLU A 115 14.74 -2.05 17.03
N TRP A 116 15.28 -0.92 17.49
CA TRP A 116 15.28 0.32 16.71
C TRP A 116 16.07 0.18 15.41
N ILE A 117 17.23 -0.46 15.43
CA ILE A 117 18.07 -0.69 14.24
C ILE A 117 17.34 -1.54 13.20
N MET A 118 16.45 -2.44 13.60
CA MET A 118 15.64 -3.21 12.66
C MET A 118 14.36 -2.48 12.23
N THR A 119 13.69 -1.78 13.14
CA THR A 119 12.35 -1.22 12.87
C THR A 119 12.39 0.13 12.18
N CYS A 120 13.29 1.02 12.58
CA CYS A 120 13.36 2.39 12.04
C CYS A 120 13.70 2.41 10.53
N PRO A 121 14.67 1.62 10.03
CA PRO A 121 14.96 1.59 8.60
C PRO A 121 13.81 1.04 7.76
N LEU A 122 13.02 0.10 8.30
CA LEU A 122 11.82 -0.43 7.64
C LEU A 122 10.73 0.64 7.53
N MET A 123 10.50 1.45 8.56
CA MET A 123 9.55 2.56 8.51
C MET A 123 9.99 3.65 7.50
N GLN A 124 11.29 3.94 7.41
CA GLN A 124 11.83 4.82 6.36
C GLN A 124 11.62 4.23 4.96
N LEU A 125 11.84 2.92 4.80
CA LEU A 125 11.59 2.22 3.54
C LEU A 125 10.12 2.28 3.14
N VAL A 126 9.19 2.14 4.09
CA VAL A 126 7.74 2.29 3.85
C VAL A 126 7.42 3.64 3.23
N LEU A 127 7.99 4.74 3.74
CA LEU A 127 7.80 6.06 3.14
C LEU A 127 8.37 6.10 1.71
N VAL A 128 9.57 5.59 1.46
CA VAL A 128 10.12 5.59 0.09
C VAL A 128 9.23 4.82 -0.89
N LEU A 129 8.73 3.64 -0.50
CA LEU A 129 7.87 2.81 -1.35
C LEU A 129 6.49 3.46 -1.56
N MET A 130 5.90 4.06 -0.52
CA MET A 130 4.65 4.80 -0.63
C MET A 130 4.78 6.00 -1.57
N GLY A 131 5.93 6.66 -1.60
CA GLY A 131 6.19 7.80 -2.49
C GLY A 131 6.31 7.44 -3.98
N GLY A 132 6.71 6.19 -4.29
CA GLY A 132 6.64 5.62 -5.64
C GLY A 132 7.72 6.09 -6.60
N SER A 133 7.37 6.16 -7.89
CA SER A 133 8.25 6.57 -8.99
C SER A 133 8.72 8.02 -8.90
N ARG A 134 7.97 8.90 -8.22
CA ARG A 134 8.36 10.30 -8.01
C ARG A 134 9.54 10.46 -7.05
N ILE A 135 9.77 9.47 -6.19
CA ILE A 135 10.93 9.46 -5.29
C ILE A 135 12.10 8.79 -6.01
N PRO A 136 13.29 9.41 -6.07
CA PRO A 136 14.45 8.81 -6.73
C PRO A 136 14.83 7.45 -6.16
N GLU A 137 15.22 6.49 -7.02
CA GLU A 137 15.45 5.10 -6.61
C GLU A 137 16.55 4.94 -5.54
N TYR A 138 17.58 5.78 -5.54
CA TYR A 138 18.67 5.70 -4.56
C TYR A 138 18.18 5.95 -3.12
N ARG A 139 17.03 6.64 -2.95
CA ARG A 139 16.39 6.88 -1.64
C ARG A 139 16.02 5.59 -0.92
N ARG A 140 15.74 4.54 -1.68
CA ARG A 140 15.37 3.22 -1.17
C ARG A 140 16.46 2.61 -0.30
N LEU A 141 17.73 2.88 -0.61
CA LEU A 141 18.87 2.45 0.22
C LEU A 141 19.27 3.55 1.19
N MET A 142 19.32 4.81 0.73
CA MET A 142 19.87 5.91 1.51
C MET A 142 19.04 6.24 2.75
N MET A 143 17.70 6.26 2.67
CA MET A 143 16.85 6.61 3.82
C MET A 143 16.94 5.56 4.94
N PRO A 144 16.82 4.24 4.66
CA PRO A 144 17.14 3.21 5.64
C PRO A 144 18.56 3.31 6.19
N ALA A 145 19.56 3.55 5.34
CA ALA A 145 20.96 3.66 5.77
C ALA A 145 21.19 4.85 6.73
N LEU A 146 20.60 6.02 6.46
CA LEU A 146 20.68 7.16 7.37
C LEU A 146 20.06 6.86 8.74
N SER A 147 18.96 6.11 8.78
CA SER A 147 18.36 5.64 10.03
C SER A 147 19.28 4.69 10.78
N VAL A 148 19.90 3.72 10.09
CA VAL A 148 20.86 2.79 10.67
C VAL A 148 22.07 3.55 11.23
N CYS A 149 22.65 4.46 10.46
CA CYS A 149 23.79 5.29 10.90
C CYS A 149 23.45 6.11 12.14
N THR A 150 22.28 6.75 12.17
CA THR A 150 21.80 7.52 13.33
C THR A 150 21.76 6.65 14.59
N LEU A 151 21.22 5.44 14.47
CA LEU A 151 21.05 4.53 15.60
C LEU A 151 22.37 3.90 16.04
N PHE A 152 23.29 3.59 15.12
CA PHE A 152 24.65 3.19 15.49
C PHE A 152 25.40 4.28 16.25
N CYS A 153 25.24 5.55 15.86
CA CYS A 153 25.79 6.67 16.64
C CYS A 153 25.13 6.77 18.03
N GLY A 154 23.82 6.51 18.13
CA GLY A 154 23.10 6.42 19.41
C GLY A 154 23.64 5.31 20.31
N VAL A 155 23.81 4.10 19.78
CA VAL A 155 24.41 2.96 20.49
C VAL A 155 25.84 3.28 20.92
N ALA A 156 26.66 3.83 20.02
CA ALA A 156 28.02 4.23 20.36
C ALA A 156 28.05 5.29 21.48
N SER A 157 27.09 6.22 21.49
CA SER A 157 26.93 7.18 22.58
C SER A 157 26.59 6.46 23.90
N MET A 158 25.66 5.49 23.90
CA MET A 158 25.32 4.70 25.09
C MET A 158 26.50 3.90 25.64
N LEU A 159 27.35 3.36 24.77
CA LEU A 159 28.48 2.51 25.17
C LEU A 159 29.76 3.29 25.55
N THR A 160 29.83 4.58 25.24
CA THR A 160 31.00 5.42 25.56
C THR A 160 30.72 6.34 26.74
N THR A 161 31.75 6.95 27.33
CA THR A 161 31.62 7.89 28.46
C THR A 161 32.32 9.23 28.16
N GLY A 162 32.07 10.23 29.00
CA GLY A 162 32.71 11.54 28.90
C GLY A 162 32.46 12.26 27.56
N ALA A 163 33.50 12.87 26.99
CA ALA A 163 33.40 13.62 25.74
C ALA A 163 33.01 12.75 24.53
N ALA A 164 33.37 11.46 24.52
CA ALA A 164 33.05 10.57 23.41
C ALA A 164 31.53 10.31 23.32
N ASN A 165 30.85 10.14 24.46
CA ASN A 165 29.39 10.00 24.52
C ASN A 165 28.68 11.20 23.85
N VAL A 166 29.09 12.42 24.23
CA VAL A 166 28.51 13.66 23.71
C VAL A 166 28.83 13.83 22.23
N ALA A 167 30.06 13.53 21.80
CA ALA A 167 30.46 13.60 20.40
C ALA A 167 29.64 12.64 19.52
N CYS A 168 29.50 11.37 19.95
CA CYS A 168 28.67 10.39 19.25
C CYS A 168 27.19 10.82 19.19
N PHE A 169 26.66 11.39 20.27
CA PHE A 169 25.30 11.92 20.30
C PHE A 169 25.12 13.07 19.30
N ILE A 170 26.02 14.06 19.29
CA ILE A 170 25.95 15.20 18.36
C ILE A 170 26.05 14.72 16.91
N ILE A 171 26.96 13.78 16.60
CA ILE A 171 27.07 13.19 15.26
C ILE A 171 25.75 12.49 14.89
N GLY A 172 25.19 11.67 15.76
CA GLY A 172 23.91 11.02 15.54
C GLY A 172 22.77 12.02 15.29
N ALA A 173 22.70 13.10 16.09
CA ALA A 173 21.71 14.16 15.92
C ALA A 173 21.86 14.91 14.60
N MET A 174 23.09 15.14 14.12
CA MET A 174 23.34 15.72 12.79
C MET A 174 22.85 14.80 11.68
N VAL A 175 23.16 13.49 11.76
CA VAL A 175 22.67 12.51 10.77
C VAL A 175 21.14 12.41 10.79
N ALA A 176 20.52 12.42 11.98
CA ALA A 176 19.07 12.47 12.14
C ALA A 176 18.46 13.73 11.50
N SER A 177 19.11 14.88 11.67
CA SER A 177 18.69 16.14 11.07
C SER A 177 18.73 16.08 9.53
N VAL A 178 19.78 15.47 8.96
CA VAL A 178 19.87 15.21 7.51
C VAL A 178 18.77 14.25 7.06
N MET A 179 18.48 13.20 7.83
CA MET A 179 17.39 12.27 7.54
C MET A 179 16.01 12.97 7.57
N PHE A 180 15.74 13.85 8.54
CA PHE A 180 14.49 14.62 8.60
C PHE A 180 14.38 15.65 7.48
N TYR A 181 15.49 16.30 7.12
CA TYR A 181 15.56 17.15 5.93
C TYR A 181 15.19 16.38 4.67
N PHE A 182 15.67 15.14 4.54
CA PHE A 182 15.34 14.32 3.39
C PHE A 182 13.90 13.78 3.39
N ASN A 183 13.31 13.51 4.56
CA ASN A 183 11.87 13.28 4.64
C ASN A 183 11.06 14.48 4.13
N ARG A 184 11.51 15.72 4.41
CA ARG A 184 10.91 16.93 3.82
C ARG A 184 11.08 16.95 2.30
N VAL A 185 12.28 16.68 1.81
CA VAL A 185 12.56 16.65 0.37
C VAL A 185 11.67 15.63 -0.34
N GLN A 186 11.46 14.44 0.23
CA GLN A 186 10.55 13.45 -0.35
C GLN A 186 9.10 13.95 -0.45
N VAL A 187 8.60 14.72 0.52
CA VAL A 187 7.26 15.33 0.42
C VAL A 187 7.19 16.32 -0.75
N VAL A 188 8.22 17.14 -0.92
CA VAL A 188 8.33 18.10 -2.03
C VAL A 188 8.43 17.37 -3.37
N GLU A 189 9.26 16.33 -3.47
CA GLU A 189 9.43 15.51 -4.68
C GLU A 189 8.14 14.78 -5.06
N HIS A 190 7.49 14.12 -4.08
CA HIS A 190 6.25 13.39 -4.30
C HIS A 190 5.10 14.29 -4.78
N SER A 191 5.06 15.53 -4.29
CA SER A 191 4.03 16.53 -4.65
C SER A 191 4.43 17.41 -5.85
N ALA A 192 5.56 17.17 -6.50
CA ALA A 192 6.10 18.04 -7.56
C ALA A 192 6.21 19.53 -7.15
N GLY A 193 6.50 19.78 -5.87
CA GLY A 193 6.63 21.14 -5.30
C GLY A 193 5.34 21.74 -4.74
N GLU A 194 4.19 21.06 -4.90
CA GLU A 194 2.91 21.56 -4.41
C GLU A 194 2.72 21.48 -2.90
N GLU A 195 3.56 20.71 -2.19
CA GLU A 195 3.48 20.52 -0.75
C GLU A 195 4.84 20.60 -0.05
N CYS A 196 4.80 20.88 1.25
CA CYS A 196 5.95 20.73 2.14
C CYS A 196 5.50 20.27 3.54
N PHE A 197 6.38 20.31 4.54
CA PHE A 197 5.98 20.01 5.91
C PHE A 197 4.94 20.99 6.49
N LEU A 198 4.98 22.27 6.10
CA LEU A 198 4.12 23.32 6.66
C LEU A 198 2.77 23.45 5.94
N TYR A 199 2.67 23.08 4.66
CA TYR A 199 1.45 23.19 3.85
C TYR A 199 1.26 21.97 2.96
N GLY A 200 0.02 21.66 2.60
CA GLY A 200 -0.37 20.46 1.85
C GLY A 200 -1.31 19.57 2.66
N ASP A 201 -1.93 18.58 2.03
CA ASP A 201 -2.89 17.68 2.68
C ASP A 201 -2.81 16.23 2.19
N SER A 202 -1.83 15.87 1.37
CA SER A 202 -1.65 14.49 0.91
C SER A 202 -1.42 13.51 2.07
N GLU A 203 -1.87 12.28 1.85
CA GLU A 203 -1.64 11.17 2.76
C GLU A 203 -0.14 10.87 2.94
N PHE A 204 0.67 11.10 1.90
CA PHE A 204 2.12 10.95 1.95
C PHE A 204 2.77 11.96 2.91
N ARG A 205 2.39 13.24 2.82
CA ARG A 205 2.85 14.30 3.72
C ARG A 205 2.51 13.96 5.16
N LYS A 206 1.26 13.58 5.43
CA LYS A 206 0.79 13.23 6.77
C LYS A 206 1.55 12.04 7.34
N ALA A 207 1.79 10.98 6.57
CA ALA A 207 2.63 9.85 6.99
C ALA A 207 4.05 10.29 7.37
N SER A 208 4.66 11.15 6.55
CA SER A 208 6.00 11.70 6.79
C SER A 208 6.04 12.56 8.06
N LEU A 209 5.02 13.39 8.29
CA LEU A 209 4.90 14.21 9.49
C LEU A 209 4.69 13.37 10.75
N ILE A 210 3.82 12.35 10.71
CA ILE A 210 3.63 11.42 11.83
C ILE A 210 4.96 10.80 12.21
N LEU A 211 5.75 10.32 11.23
CA LEU A 211 7.06 9.75 11.51
C LEU A 211 8.00 10.78 12.16
N VAL A 212 8.19 11.95 11.56
CA VAL A 212 9.13 12.96 12.07
C VAL A 212 8.72 13.46 13.46
N PHE A 213 7.45 13.81 13.66
CA PHE A 213 6.97 14.33 14.95
C PHE A 213 7.02 13.29 16.07
N THR A 214 6.79 12.02 15.77
CA THR A 214 6.91 10.96 16.80
C THR A 214 8.35 10.56 17.06
N TRP A 215 9.29 10.84 16.14
CA TRP A 215 10.71 10.50 16.31
C TRP A 215 11.53 11.58 16.99
N VAL A 216 11.20 12.87 16.84
CA VAL A 216 11.89 13.99 17.51
C VAL A 216 11.95 13.83 19.05
N PRO A 217 10.91 13.32 19.74
CA PRO A 217 10.98 13.09 21.18
C PRO A 217 12.06 12.10 21.63
N PHE A 218 12.49 11.15 20.79
CA PHE A 218 13.49 10.14 21.20
C PHE A 218 14.87 10.74 21.55
N PRO A 219 15.53 11.54 20.69
CA PRO A 219 16.79 12.18 21.06
C PRO A 219 16.64 13.19 22.20
N LEU A 220 15.48 13.84 22.33
CA LEU A 220 15.21 14.73 23.47
C LEU A 220 15.13 13.92 24.77
N PHE A 221 14.38 12.82 24.78
CA PHE A 221 14.25 11.95 25.94
C PHE A 221 15.59 11.30 26.31
N TYR A 222 16.37 10.85 25.32
CA TYR A 222 17.75 10.38 25.51
C TYR A 222 18.64 11.42 26.20
N SER A 223 18.57 12.68 25.76
CA SER A 223 19.40 13.74 26.36
C SER A 223 19.03 13.99 27.83
N LEU A 224 17.75 13.82 28.19
CA LEU A 224 17.26 14.01 29.55
C LEU A 224 17.51 12.81 30.45
N SER A 225 17.66 11.62 29.89
CA SER A 225 17.82 10.37 30.64
C SER A 225 19.27 10.15 31.10
N PRO A 226 19.55 9.16 31.97
CA PRO A 226 20.91 8.87 32.49
C PRO A 226 21.91 8.46 31.40
N GLU A 227 21.42 8.03 30.24
CA GLU A 227 22.25 7.74 29.07
C GLU A 227 22.91 9.01 28.50
N GLY A 228 22.24 10.17 28.64
CA GLY A 228 22.70 11.51 28.25
C GLY A 228 23.16 12.36 29.44
N PHE A 229 22.38 13.39 29.82
CA PHE A 229 22.73 14.33 30.88
C PHE A 229 22.24 13.93 32.28
N GLY A 230 21.41 12.90 32.41
CA GLY A 230 20.95 12.38 33.71
C GLY A 230 20.04 13.32 34.49
N VAL A 231 19.26 14.16 33.80
CA VAL A 231 18.28 15.07 34.44
C VAL A 231 17.13 14.25 35.08
N ILE A 232 16.71 13.18 34.40
CA ILE A 232 15.71 12.22 34.89
C ILE A 232 16.48 11.01 35.42
N THR A 233 16.38 10.74 36.72
CA THR A 233 17.06 9.60 37.37
C THR A 233 16.11 8.48 37.79
N ASN A 234 14.80 8.69 37.70
CA ASN A 234 13.81 7.69 38.09
C ASN A 234 13.69 6.59 37.01
N ILE A 235 14.16 5.39 37.34
CA ILE A 235 14.17 4.22 36.44
C ILE A 235 12.78 3.89 35.86
N LEU A 236 11.73 3.98 36.67
CA LEU A 236 10.36 3.69 36.25
C LEU A 236 9.89 4.72 35.21
N VAL A 237 10.24 6.00 35.39
CA VAL A 237 9.92 7.05 34.42
C VAL A 237 10.67 6.85 33.11
N ILE A 238 11.94 6.43 33.17
CA ILE A 238 12.77 6.18 31.99
C ILE A 238 12.21 5.00 31.19
N GLN A 239 11.97 3.86 31.85
CA GLN A 239 11.42 2.66 31.20
C GLN A 239 10.01 2.92 30.63
N ALA A 240 9.13 3.55 31.41
CA ALA A 240 7.79 3.90 30.94
C ALA A 240 7.83 4.91 29.78
N GLY A 241 8.74 5.87 29.82
CA GLY A 241 8.93 6.85 28.74
C GLY A 241 9.37 6.21 27.44
N TRP A 242 10.36 5.31 27.48
CA TRP A 242 10.80 4.56 26.29
C TRP A 242 9.69 3.69 25.70
N ALA A 243 8.96 2.95 26.55
CA ALA A 243 7.84 2.13 26.13
C ALA A 243 6.73 2.99 25.49
N PHE A 244 6.36 4.11 26.12
CA PHE A 244 5.35 5.03 25.62
C PHE A 244 5.72 5.61 24.25
N LEU A 245 6.95 6.13 24.11
CA LEU A 245 7.45 6.67 22.84
C LEU A 245 7.45 5.62 21.73
N ASN A 246 7.88 4.39 22.02
CA ASN A 246 7.87 3.27 21.09
C ASN A 246 6.45 2.95 20.61
N ILE A 247 5.50 2.80 21.54
CA ILE A 247 4.10 2.51 21.22
C ILE A 247 3.52 3.63 20.36
N VAL A 248 3.63 4.89 20.80
CA VAL A 248 3.07 6.04 20.06
C VAL A 248 3.65 6.14 18.65
N ALA A 249 4.97 6.02 18.48
CA ALA A 249 5.61 6.16 17.18
C ALA A 249 5.22 5.03 16.21
N LYS A 250 5.33 3.78 16.65
CA LYS A 250 5.07 2.63 15.78
C LYS A 250 3.58 2.41 15.55
N PHE A 251 2.77 2.46 16.59
CA PHE A 251 1.32 2.24 16.48
C PHE A 251 0.66 3.30 15.60
N SER A 252 0.98 4.58 15.82
CA SER A 252 0.42 5.67 15.01
C SER A 252 0.80 5.53 13.53
N PHE A 253 2.05 5.20 13.24
CA PHE A 253 2.52 5.01 11.87
C PHE A 253 1.87 3.80 11.20
N ILE A 254 1.89 2.62 11.84
CA ILE A 254 1.30 1.38 11.29
C ILE A 254 -0.19 1.55 11.03
N PHE A 255 -0.93 2.08 12.02
CA PHE A 255 -2.36 2.31 11.89
C PHE A 255 -2.67 3.32 10.77
N TYR A 256 -1.86 4.38 10.65
CA TYR A 256 -2.02 5.35 9.58
C TYR A 256 -1.81 4.73 8.19
N ILE A 257 -0.76 3.94 7.99
CA ILE A 257 -0.50 3.26 6.70
C ILE A 257 -1.64 2.29 6.35
N GLN A 258 -2.16 1.54 7.33
CA GLN A 258 -3.32 0.67 7.12
C GLN A 258 -4.57 1.47 6.72
N ARG A 259 -4.85 2.58 7.42
CA ARG A 259 -5.95 3.49 7.08
C ARG A 259 -5.84 4.01 5.64
N VAL A 260 -4.64 4.42 5.22
CA VAL A 260 -4.43 4.91 3.84
C VAL A 260 -4.75 3.82 2.82
N LYS A 261 -4.30 2.58 3.07
CA LYS A 261 -4.63 1.42 2.22
C LYS A 261 -6.14 1.19 2.15
N ASP A 262 -6.83 1.15 3.29
CA ASP A 262 -8.27 0.86 3.34
C ASP A 262 -9.10 1.94 2.64
N ASN A 263 -8.73 3.22 2.84
CA ASN A 263 -9.34 4.34 2.14
C ASN A 263 -9.13 4.22 0.62
N TYR A 264 -7.92 3.88 0.19
CA TYR A 264 -7.58 3.72 -1.22
C TYR A 264 -8.38 2.58 -1.87
N VAL A 265 -8.41 1.39 -1.25
CA VAL A 265 -9.17 0.23 -1.73
C VAL A 265 -10.67 0.55 -1.76
N SER A 266 -11.20 1.22 -0.75
CA SER A 266 -12.60 1.65 -0.71
C SER A 266 -12.94 2.60 -1.86
N ARG A 267 -12.06 3.55 -2.17
CA ARG A 267 -12.20 4.46 -3.32
C ARG A 267 -12.15 3.70 -4.64
N LEU A 268 -11.23 2.74 -4.80
CA LEU A 268 -11.18 1.91 -6.00
C LEU A 268 -12.43 1.05 -6.17
N LYS A 269 -12.96 0.48 -5.08
CA LYS A 269 -14.20 -0.30 -5.11
C LYS A 269 -15.39 0.59 -5.51
N ALA A 270 -15.53 1.76 -4.91
CA ALA A 270 -16.57 2.73 -5.27
C ALA A 270 -16.45 3.17 -6.74
N LYS A 271 -15.21 3.42 -7.21
CA LYS A 271 -14.91 3.72 -8.61
C LYS A 271 -15.37 2.58 -9.53
N ARG A 272 -15.02 1.33 -9.21
CA ARG A 272 -15.43 0.14 -9.97
C ARG A 272 -16.95 -0.08 -9.96
N GLU A 273 -17.64 0.19 -8.84
CA GLU A 273 -19.10 0.06 -8.76
C GLU A 273 -19.81 1.12 -9.62
N MET A 274 -19.33 2.37 -9.61
CA MET A 274 -19.88 3.43 -10.46
C MET A 274 -19.67 3.14 -11.96
N TYR A 275 -18.49 2.62 -12.35
CA TYR A 275 -18.22 2.30 -13.76
C TYR A 275 -18.83 0.95 -14.20
N GLY A 276 -18.78 -0.07 -13.35
CA GLY A 276 -19.26 -1.42 -13.65
C GLY A 276 -20.78 -1.54 -13.70
N GLY A 277 -21.50 -0.77 -12.88
CA GLY A 277 -22.96 -0.69 -12.95
C GLY A 277 -23.46 -0.17 -14.31
N ASN A 278 -22.72 0.75 -14.93
CA ASN A 278 -23.05 1.28 -16.25
C ASN A 278 -22.69 0.32 -17.39
N ILE A 279 -21.63 -0.49 -17.27
CA ILE A 279 -21.30 -1.50 -18.30
C ILE A 279 -22.39 -2.58 -18.36
N GLY A 280 -22.91 -3.04 -17.21
CA GLY A 280 -24.04 -3.98 -17.19
C GLY A 280 -25.32 -3.41 -17.82
N ALA A 281 -25.61 -2.13 -17.61
CA ALA A 281 -26.76 -1.45 -18.22
C ALA A 281 -26.59 -1.24 -19.74
N ILE A 282 -25.38 -0.90 -20.19
CA ILE A 282 -25.06 -0.74 -21.62
C ILE A 282 -25.07 -2.10 -22.33
N GLN A 283 -24.57 -3.16 -21.68
CA GLN A 283 -24.61 -4.52 -22.23
C GLN A 283 -26.05 -5.05 -22.31
N GLY A 284 -26.90 -4.73 -21.33
CA GLY A 284 -28.34 -5.02 -21.39
C GLY A 284 -29.04 -4.33 -22.57
N GLN A 285 -28.75 -3.05 -22.82
CA GLN A 285 -29.31 -2.31 -23.96
C GLN A 285 -28.73 -2.75 -25.32
N ALA A 286 -27.46 -3.17 -25.37
CA ALA A 286 -26.86 -3.70 -26.59
C ALA A 286 -27.45 -5.07 -26.97
N VAL A 287 -27.79 -5.93 -26.00
CA VAL A 287 -28.45 -7.20 -26.28
C VAL A 287 -29.89 -7.00 -26.78
N GLU A 288 -30.64 -6.01 -26.26
CA GLU A 288 -31.95 -5.64 -26.82
C GLU A 288 -31.85 -5.02 -28.23
N ALA A 289 -30.78 -4.27 -28.52
CA ALA A 289 -30.56 -3.66 -29.83
C ALA A 289 -30.13 -4.67 -30.91
N TRP A 290 -29.49 -5.80 -30.56
CA TRP A 290 -29.12 -6.86 -31.51
C TRP A 290 -30.31 -7.72 -31.99
N GLY A 291 -31.50 -7.55 -31.39
CA GLY A 291 -32.75 -8.12 -31.89
C GLY A 291 -33.49 -7.24 -32.90
N GLY A 292 -33.02 -6.00 -33.14
CA GLY A 292 -33.65 -5.02 -34.02
C GLY A 292 -32.73 -4.62 -35.19
N ASP A 293 -33.35 -4.51 -36.36
CA ASP A 293 -32.78 -4.16 -37.67
C ASP A 293 -31.49 -3.31 -37.63
N VAL A 294 -30.39 -3.89 -38.13
CA VAL A 294 -29.05 -3.30 -38.11
C VAL A 294 -29.01 -2.10 -39.05
N THR A 295 -29.16 -0.89 -38.50
CA THR A 295 -28.84 0.33 -39.24
C THR A 295 -27.32 0.57 -39.25
N PRO A 296 -26.76 1.15 -40.33
CA PRO A 296 -25.32 1.15 -40.55
C PRO A 296 -24.60 2.08 -39.58
N VAL A 297 -23.48 1.57 -39.08
CA VAL A 297 -22.38 2.23 -38.37
C VAL A 297 -22.25 3.73 -38.73
N GLY A 298 -22.88 4.59 -37.92
CA GLY A 298 -22.69 6.04 -37.96
C GLY A 298 -21.50 6.47 -37.12
N ASN A 299 -20.51 7.12 -37.76
CA ASN A 299 -19.41 7.92 -37.19
C ASN A 299 -18.95 7.60 -35.75
N GLY A 300 -17.96 6.70 -35.61
CA GLY A 300 -17.33 6.36 -34.33
C GLY A 300 -16.72 7.52 -33.53
N GLN A 301 -16.51 8.69 -34.15
CA GLN A 301 -16.02 9.89 -33.45
C GLN A 301 -17.04 10.46 -32.44
N ASN A 302 -18.35 10.35 -32.70
CA ASN A 302 -19.36 10.89 -31.79
C ASN A 302 -19.48 10.06 -30.50
N ASN A 303 -19.22 8.75 -30.60
CA ASN A 303 -19.27 7.84 -29.45
C ASN A 303 -18.09 8.06 -28.51
N ALA A 304 -16.89 8.35 -29.02
CA ALA A 304 -15.71 8.60 -28.20
C ALA A 304 -15.84 9.88 -27.34
N ALA A 305 -16.37 10.97 -27.93
CA ALA A 305 -16.60 12.21 -27.20
C ALA A 305 -17.67 12.05 -26.09
N ALA A 306 -18.76 11.33 -26.39
CA ALA A 306 -19.79 11.03 -25.41
C ALA A 306 -19.29 10.12 -24.28
N ALA A 307 -18.47 9.11 -24.60
CA ALA A 307 -17.84 8.23 -23.61
C ALA A 307 -16.89 8.99 -22.69
N LYS A 308 -16.08 9.91 -23.25
CA LYS A 308 -15.20 10.77 -22.46
C LYS A 308 -15.99 11.70 -21.53
N ALA A 309 -17.05 12.35 -22.04
CA ALA A 309 -17.89 13.22 -21.23
C ALA A 309 -18.56 12.48 -20.05
N ARG A 310 -19.03 11.25 -20.28
CA ARG A 310 -19.56 10.38 -19.21
C ARG A 310 -18.48 10.04 -18.18
N LYS A 311 -17.28 9.68 -18.63
CA LYS A 311 -16.15 9.39 -17.73
C LYS A 311 -15.81 10.58 -16.84
N ASP A 312 -15.72 11.78 -17.41
CA ASP A 312 -15.42 13.02 -16.67
C ASP A 312 -16.53 13.35 -15.65
N GLN A 313 -17.79 13.10 -16.01
CA GLN A 313 -18.95 13.29 -15.14
C GLN A 313 -18.95 12.32 -13.96
N ASP A 314 -18.64 11.04 -14.18
CA ASP A 314 -18.56 10.02 -13.13
C ASP A 314 -17.41 10.32 -12.15
N GLN A 315 -16.25 10.77 -12.66
CA GLN A 315 -15.14 11.21 -11.83
C GLN A 315 -15.52 12.41 -10.95
N LEU A 316 -16.18 13.41 -11.57
CA LEU A 316 -16.67 14.58 -10.83
C LEU A 316 -17.65 14.17 -9.73
N GLY A 317 -18.60 13.28 -10.03
CA GLY A 317 -19.55 12.75 -9.06
C GLY A 317 -18.87 12.11 -7.85
N GLY A 318 -17.86 11.27 -8.09
CA GLY A 318 -17.07 10.66 -7.02
C GLY A 318 -16.37 11.69 -6.12
N ILE A 319 -15.74 12.70 -6.71
CA ILE A 319 -15.03 13.75 -5.97
C ILE A 319 -16.02 14.60 -5.16
N VAL A 320 -17.21 14.88 -5.72
CA VAL A 320 -18.26 15.63 -5.03
C VAL A 320 -18.80 14.88 -3.82
N ILE A 321 -19.13 13.60 -3.98
CA ILE A 321 -19.62 12.74 -2.87
C ILE A 321 -18.57 12.67 -1.76
N GLU A 322 -17.30 12.46 -2.13
CA GLU A 322 -16.21 12.42 -1.17
C GLU A 322 -16.08 13.75 -0.40
N THR A 323 -16.09 14.88 -1.12
CA THR A 323 -16.04 16.21 -0.51
C THR A 323 -17.18 16.43 0.47
N LEU A 324 -18.40 16.05 0.09
CA LEU A 324 -19.57 16.20 0.94
C LEU A 324 -19.54 15.27 2.15
N ASN A 325 -18.97 14.06 2.02
CA ASN A 325 -18.75 13.18 3.15
C ASN A 325 -17.78 13.82 4.17
N PHE A 326 -16.69 14.44 3.69
CA PHE A 326 -15.75 15.18 4.55
C PHE A 326 -16.41 16.36 5.29
N LEU A 327 -17.38 17.02 4.65
CA LEU A 327 -18.11 18.13 5.25
C LEU A 327 -19.30 17.68 6.14
N GLY A 328 -19.52 16.38 6.33
CA GLY A 328 -20.67 15.86 7.09
C GLY A 328 -22.03 16.07 6.38
N MET A 329 -22.01 16.19 5.05
CA MET A 329 -23.16 16.50 4.19
C MET A 329 -23.39 15.43 3.11
N ALA A 330 -22.98 14.18 3.35
CA ALA A 330 -23.08 13.08 2.38
C ALA A 330 -24.50 12.92 1.79
N GLN A 331 -25.54 13.12 2.60
CA GLN A 331 -26.95 13.05 2.19
C GLN A 331 -27.36 14.11 1.15
N HIS A 332 -26.54 15.13 0.91
CA HIS A 332 -26.81 16.19 -0.07
C HIS A 332 -26.06 16.00 -1.39
N GLY A 333 -25.33 14.88 -1.56
CA GLY A 333 -24.59 14.52 -2.78
C GLY A 333 -25.40 14.72 -4.06
N ASP A 334 -26.51 13.99 -4.17
CA ASP A 334 -27.35 13.99 -5.38
C ASP A 334 -28.02 15.34 -5.64
N ARG A 335 -28.32 16.10 -4.58
CA ARG A 335 -28.91 17.44 -4.75
C ARG A 335 -27.88 18.40 -5.31
N PHE A 336 -26.65 18.35 -4.80
CA PHE A 336 -25.58 19.22 -5.26
C PHE A 336 -25.15 18.86 -6.69
N MET A 337 -25.03 17.57 -7.01
CA MET A 337 -24.76 17.12 -8.39
C MET A 337 -25.84 17.56 -9.38
N ARG A 338 -27.12 17.50 -9.01
CA ARG A 338 -28.22 18.01 -9.85
C ARG A 338 -28.12 19.52 -10.07
N LEU A 339 -27.73 20.29 -9.05
CA LEU A 339 -27.51 21.73 -9.20
C LEU A 339 -26.36 22.03 -10.16
N MET A 340 -25.24 21.30 -10.04
CA MET A 340 -24.10 21.45 -10.96
C MET A 340 -24.48 21.12 -12.41
N HIS A 341 -25.21 20.01 -12.61
CA HIS A 341 -25.71 19.62 -13.93
C HIS A 341 -26.71 20.64 -14.50
N SER A 342 -27.58 21.21 -13.67
CA SER A 342 -28.53 22.26 -14.08
C SER A 342 -27.83 23.55 -14.50
N ALA A 343 -26.62 23.78 -13.99
CA ALA A 343 -25.75 24.89 -14.35
C ALA A 343 -24.75 24.54 -15.47
N GLU A 344 -24.92 23.38 -16.13
CA GLU A 344 -24.05 22.88 -17.20
C GLU A 344 -22.59 22.66 -16.78
N VAL A 345 -22.35 22.46 -15.48
CA VAL A 345 -21.03 22.14 -14.90
C VAL A 345 -20.90 20.63 -14.76
N ASN A 346 -20.41 19.98 -15.82
CA ASN A 346 -20.40 18.52 -15.97
C ASN A 346 -19.00 17.89 -15.97
N SER A 347 -17.94 18.69 -15.83
CA SER A 347 -16.55 18.21 -15.87
C SER A 347 -15.68 18.83 -14.79
N ILE A 348 -14.63 18.11 -14.38
CA ILE A 348 -13.63 18.56 -13.40
C ILE A 348 -13.02 19.90 -13.83
N GLY A 349 -12.66 20.04 -15.10
CA GLY A 349 -12.04 21.27 -15.62
C GLY A 349 -12.96 22.50 -15.51
N GLN A 350 -14.27 22.33 -15.72
CA GLN A 350 -15.23 23.42 -15.51
C GLN A 350 -15.28 23.83 -14.04
N VAL A 351 -15.30 22.86 -13.12
CA VAL A 351 -15.32 23.13 -11.67
C VAL A 351 -14.08 23.89 -11.22
N GLU A 352 -12.90 23.56 -11.74
CA GLU A 352 -11.65 24.25 -11.40
C GLU A 352 -11.62 25.71 -11.86
N LEU A 353 -12.33 26.03 -12.94
CA LEU A 353 -12.41 27.38 -13.50
C LEU A 353 -13.48 28.24 -12.83
N LEU A 354 -14.43 27.62 -12.09
CA LEU A 354 -15.50 28.35 -11.43
C LEU A 354 -14.94 29.36 -10.42
N THR A 355 -15.34 30.62 -10.60
CA THR A 355 -15.09 31.71 -9.66
C THR A 355 -16.27 31.88 -8.69
N LYS A 356 -16.06 32.65 -7.62
CA LYS A 356 -17.11 32.96 -6.65
C LYS A 356 -18.27 33.71 -7.32
N GLU A 357 -17.95 34.63 -8.22
CA GLU A 357 -18.90 35.46 -8.94
C GLU A 357 -19.75 34.63 -9.91
N GLU A 358 -19.14 33.67 -10.61
CA GLU A 358 -19.86 32.73 -11.47
C GLU A 358 -20.77 31.81 -10.66
N CYS A 359 -20.31 31.32 -9.51
CA CYS A 359 -21.15 30.50 -8.63
C CYS A 359 -22.39 31.26 -8.15
N VAL A 360 -22.26 32.57 -7.85
CA VAL A 360 -23.42 33.41 -7.51
C VAL A 360 -24.38 33.55 -8.69
N LYS A 361 -23.88 33.74 -9.92
CA LYS A 361 -24.71 33.82 -11.12
C LYS A 361 -25.45 32.51 -11.41
N LEU A 362 -24.75 31.38 -11.23
CA LEU A 362 -25.27 30.03 -11.44
C LEU A 362 -26.09 29.50 -10.26
N GLN A 363 -26.21 30.28 -9.17
CA GLN A 363 -26.88 29.90 -7.92
C GLN A 363 -26.31 28.62 -7.28
N ILE A 364 -25.01 28.38 -7.45
CA ILE A 364 -24.29 27.25 -6.84
C ILE A 364 -23.60 27.75 -5.55
N PRO A 365 -23.69 27.03 -4.42
CA PRO A 365 -23.02 27.43 -3.19
C PRO A 365 -21.49 27.38 -3.33
N TRP A 366 -20.85 28.56 -3.31
CA TRP A 366 -19.39 28.72 -3.47
C TRP A 366 -18.58 27.89 -2.48
N ASP A 367 -19.02 27.78 -1.23
CA ASP A 367 -18.25 27.06 -0.21
C ASP A 367 -18.10 25.58 -0.56
N LEU A 368 -19.16 24.95 -1.12
CA LEU A 368 -19.10 23.57 -1.62
C LEU A 368 -18.19 23.46 -2.84
N VAL A 369 -18.33 24.38 -3.81
CA VAL A 369 -17.47 24.40 -5.02
C VAL A 369 -16.00 24.55 -4.63
N SER A 370 -15.69 25.46 -3.71
CA SER A 370 -14.33 25.67 -3.21
C SER A 370 -13.78 24.44 -2.48
N GLY A 371 -14.63 23.72 -1.75
CA GLY A 371 -14.31 22.43 -1.16
C GLY A 371 -13.97 21.37 -2.22
N VAL A 372 -14.81 21.27 -3.26
CA VAL A 372 -14.60 20.34 -4.37
C VAL A 372 -13.33 20.70 -5.14
N GLN A 373 -13.08 21.97 -5.43
CA GLN A 373 -11.84 22.44 -6.07
C GLN A 373 -10.59 22.04 -5.27
N LYS A 374 -10.61 22.22 -3.94
CA LYS A 374 -9.52 21.77 -3.07
C LYS A 374 -9.35 20.25 -3.14
N ARG A 375 -10.45 19.50 -3.11
CA ARG A 375 -10.41 18.04 -3.21
C ARG A 375 -9.94 17.56 -4.58
N ILE A 376 -10.30 18.23 -5.67
CA ILE A 376 -9.79 17.94 -7.04
C ILE A 376 -8.26 18.05 -7.07
N LYS A 377 -7.67 19.08 -6.46
CA LYS A 377 -6.21 19.23 -6.39
C LYS A 377 -5.56 18.05 -5.66
N ILE A 378 -6.08 17.71 -4.48
CA ILE A 378 -5.59 16.56 -3.69
C ILE A 378 -5.79 15.25 -4.46
N TRP A 379 -6.95 15.06 -5.09
CA TRP A 379 -7.27 13.88 -5.88
C TRP A 379 -6.33 13.73 -7.07
N LYS A 380 -5.99 14.81 -7.77
CA LYS A 380 -4.99 14.80 -8.84
C LYS A 380 -3.62 14.38 -8.29
N LEU A 381 -3.21 14.90 -7.14
CA LEU A 381 -1.96 14.46 -6.51
C LEU A 381 -1.99 12.97 -6.13
N GLU A 382 -3.10 12.48 -5.58
CA GLU A 382 -3.27 11.10 -5.11
C GLU A 382 -3.43 10.08 -6.25
N MET A 383 -4.08 10.46 -7.36
CA MET A 383 -4.41 9.57 -8.48
C MET A 383 -3.46 9.68 -9.67
N THR A 384 -2.61 10.70 -9.72
CA THR A 384 -1.55 10.79 -10.73
C THR A 384 -0.38 9.90 -10.30
N ASP A 385 -0.59 8.58 -10.35
CA ASP A 385 0.49 7.61 -10.28
C ASP A 385 0.97 7.32 -11.70
N ASP A 386 2.18 7.78 -12.04
CA ASP A 386 2.76 7.59 -13.37
C ASP A 386 2.86 6.10 -13.73
N ALA A 387 3.03 5.24 -12.73
CA ALA A 387 3.03 3.79 -12.91
C ALA A 387 1.66 3.27 -13.34
N GLU A 388 0.60 3.75 -12.70
CA GLU A 388 -0.77 3.35 -13.03
C GLU A 388 -1.17 3.90 -14.39
N MET A 389 -0.83 5.14 -14.71
CA MET A 389 -1.06 5.69 -16.05
C MET A 389 -0.28 4.95 -17.14
N ALA A 390 0.96 4.51 -16.87
CA ALA A 390 1.74 3.70 -17.79
C ALA A 390 1.12 2.31 -17.99
N LEU A 391 0.61 1.70 -16.91
CA LEU A 391 -0.12 0.43 -16.96
C LEU A 391 -1.42 0.58 -17.76
N GLU A 392 -2.25 1.58 -17.47
CA GLU A 392 -3.49 1.84 -18.22
C GLU A 392 -3.21 2.08 -19.72
N LYS A 393 -2.14 2.81 -20.06
CA LYS A 393 -1.71 3.00 -21.46
C LYS A 393 -1.24 1.71 -22.11
N GLY A 394 -0.52 0.87 -21.36
CA GLY A 394 -0.10 -0.45 -21.82
C GLY A 394 -1.28 -1.38 -22.08
N GLU A 395 -2.24 -1.44 -21.16
CA GLU A 395 -3.46 -2.24 -21.27
C GLU A 395 -4.36 -1.77 -22.42
N ALA A 396 -4.50 -0.46 -22.61
CA ALA A 396 -5.24 0.11 -23.73
C ALA A 396 -4.68 -0.33 -25.10
N HIS A 397 -3.36 -0.56 -25.19
CA HIS A 397 -2.75 -1.08 -26.41
C HIS A 397 -3.22 -2.51 -26.73
N TYR A 398 -3.28 -3.38 -25.72
CA TYR A 398 -3.79 -4.75 -25.89
C TYR A 398 -5.29 -4.80 -26.19
N GLN A 399 -6.07 -3.87 -25.64
CA GLN A 399 -7.51 -3.79 -25.96
C GLN A 399 -7.76 -3.39 -27.41
N LEU A 400 -6.99 -2.44 -27.94
CA LEU A 400 -7.08 -2.06 -29.35
C LEU A 400 -6.73 -3.25 -30.26
N ASP A 401 -5.69 -4.02 -29.92
CA ASP A 401 -5.32 -5.20 -30.68
C ASP A 401 -6.41 -6.29 -30.62
N ALA A 402 -7.03 -6.49 -29.45
CA ALA A 402 -8.14 -7.43 -29.29
C ALA A 402 -9.40 -6.99 -30.07
N GLU A 403 -9.75 -5.71 -30.06
CA GLU A 403 -10.87 -5.16 -30.86
C GLU A 403 -10.59 -5.27 -32.36
N VAL A 404 -9.36 -4.98 -32.79
CA VAL A 404 -8.94 -5.14 -34.19
C VAL A 404 -9.02 -6.61 -34.59
N GLN A 405 -8.49 -7.54 -33.78
CA GLN A 405 -8.61 -8.97 -34.05
C GLN A 405 -10.07 -9.43 -34.14
N MET A 406 -10.92 -9.00 -33.20
CA MET A 406 -12.35 -9.29 -33.22
C MET A 406 -13.04 -8.73 -34.47
N SER A 407 -12.71 -7.51 -34.90
CA SER A 407 -13.27 -6.91 -36.12
C SER A 407 -12.90 -7.71 -37.38
N VAL A 408 -11.65 -8.17 -37.47
CA VAL A 408 -11.16 -9.02 -38.57
C VAL A 408 -11.86 -10.38 -38.56
N VAL A 409 -12.08 -10.97 -37.39
CA VAL A 409 -12.84 -12.23 -37.25
C VAL A 409 -14.30 -12.04 -37.67
N ALA A 410 -14.94 -10.94 -37.23
CA ALA A 410 -16.32 -10.62 -37.59
C ALA A 410 -16.49 -10.40 -39.11
N GLU A 411 -15.56 -9.67 -39.75
CA GLU A 411 -15.55 -9.45 -41.20
C GLU A 411 -15.41 -10.77 -41.96
N LYS A 412 -14.52 -11.68 -41.52
CA LYS A 412 -14.38 -13.01 -42.11
C LYS A 412 -15.65 -13.85 -41.95
N LEU A 413 -16.30 -13.82 -40.79
CA LEU A 413 -17.56 -14.54 -40.55
C LEU A 413 -18.70 -14.01 -41.43
N GLN A 414 -18.76 -12.69 -41.63
CA GLN A 414 -19.74 -12.06 -42.52
C GLN A 414 -19.49 -12.44 -43.99
N ALA A 415 -18.24 -12.42 -44.44
CA ALA A 415 -17.85 -12.84 -45.79
C ALA A 415 -18.18 -14.33 -46.05
N LEU A 416 -17.90 -15.20 -45.08
CA LEU A 416 -18.25 -16.62 -45.14
C LEU A 416 -19.77 -16.83 -45.20
N THR A 417 -20.54 -16.04 -44.44
CA THR A 417 -22.00 -16.09 -44.46
C THR A 417 -22.55 -15.68 -45.83
N TYR A 418 -21.99 -14.63 -46.45
CA TYR A 418 -22.39 -14.18 -47.78
C TYR A 418 -22.07 -15.21 -48.87
N GLN A 419 -20.90 -15.87 -48.81
CA GLN A 419 -20.55 -16.96 -49.74
C GLN A 419 -21.49 -18.16 -49.63
N ASN A 420 -21.88 -18.55 -48.41
CA ASN A 420 -22.82 -19.65 -48.20
C ASN A 420 -24.22 -19.34 -48.77
N GLN A 421 -24.70 -18.10 -48.64
CA GLN A 421 -26.00 -17.71 -49.22
C GLN A 421 -26.00 -17.74 -50.75
N ASN A 422 -24.94 -17.25 -51.39
CA ASN A 422 -24.86 -17.26 -52.87
C ASN A 422 -24.73 -18.69 -53.43
N SER A 423 -24.01 -19.57 -52.73
CA SER A 423 -23.84 -20.97 -53.13
C SER A 423 -25.16 -21.76 -53.10
N ALA A 424 -26.10 -21.40 -52.22
CA ALA A 424 -27.42 -22.04 -52.14
C ALA A 424 -28.37 -21.59 -53.28
N SER A 425 -28.14 -20.43 -53.89
CA SER A 425 -29.02 -19.87 -54.94
C SER A 425 -28.78 -20.44 -56.35
N GLY A 426 -27.68 -21.18 -56.56
CA GLY A 426 -27.24 -21.64 -57.89
C GLY A 426 -27.85 -22.96 -58.42
N SER A 427 -28.75 -23.61 -57.68
CA SER A 427 -29.23 -24.97 -58.00
C SER A 427 -30.76 -25.05 -58.05
N THR A 428 -31.38 -24.38 -59.02
CA THR A 428 -32.78 -24.64 -59.39
C THR A 428 -32.82 -25.33 -60.74
N THR A 429 -32.61 -26.65 -60.75
CA THR A 429 -33.24 -27.52 -61.75
C THR A 429 -34.65 -27.86 -61.27
N PRO A 430 -35.71 -27.59 -62.03
CA PRO A 430 -37.07 -27.89 -61.61
C PRO A 430 -37.30 -29.40 -61.67
N VAL A 431 -37.26 -30.08 -60.52
CA VAL A 431 -37.69 -31.48 -60.40
C VAL A 431 -39.18 -31.49 -60.08
N THR A 432 -39.97 -31.88 -61.07
CA THR A 432 -41.39 -32.19 -60.94
C THR A 432 -41.53 -33.63 -60.42
N GLY A 433 -41.95 -33.81 -59.17
CA GLY A 433 -42.25 -35.13 -58.62
C GLY A 433 -42.44 -35.10 -57.10
N GLY A 434 -43.63 -35.48 -56.64
CA GLY A 434 -44.10 -35.28 -55.28
C GLY A 434 -43.34 -36.03 -54.18
N GLY A 435 -43.37 -35.46 -52.97
CA GLY A 435 -42.84 -36.07 -51.76
C GLY A 435 -42.53 -35.05 -50.67
N ASN A 436 -43.56 -34.62 -49.93
CA ASN A 436 -43.43 -33.81 -48.70
C ASN A 436 -42.67 -34.62 -47.63
N SER A 437 -41.35 -34.46 -47.48
CA SER A 437 -40.68 -34.75 -46.19
C SER A 437 -39.19 -34.39 -46.04
N ILE A 438 -38.50 -33.80 -47.04
CA ILE A 438 -37.01 -33.75 -47.02
C ILE A 438 -36.42 -32.37 -46.63
N MET A 439 -37.22 -31.30 -46.53
CA MET A 439 -36.66 -29.94 -46.29
C MET A 439 -36.09 -29.69 -44.88
N HIS A 440 -36.49 -30.44 -43.85
CA HIS A 440 -36.05 -30.18 -42.47
C HIS A 440 -34.62 -30.66 -42.17
N VAL A 441 -34.13 -31.71 -42.85
CA VAL A 441 -32.85 -32.36 -42.50
C VAL A 441 -31.64 -31.51 -42.92
N ASN A 442 -31.78 -30.61 -43.91
CA ASN A 442 -30.67 -29.81 -44.41
C ASN A 442 -30.38 -28.54 -43.59
N ALA A 443 -31.36 -28.02 -42.86
CA ALA A 443 -31.16 -26.84 -42.01
C ALA A 443 -30.32 -27.18 -40.77
N ASP A 444 -30.60 -28.32 -40.13
CA ASP A 444 -29.89 -28.76 -38.92
C ASP A 444 -28.42 -29.11 -39.23
N ALA A 445 -28.14 -29.76 -40.36
CA ALA A 445 -26.77 -30.06 -40.78
C ALA A 445 -25.95 -28.80 -41.05
N MET A 446 -26.57 -27.78 -41.67
CA MET A 446 -25.91 -26.49 -41.93
C MET A 446 -25.66 -25.70 -40.65
N GLN A 447 -26.57 -25.79 -39.67
CA GLN A 447 -26.44 -25.14 -38.37
C GLN A 447 -25.35 -25.81 -37.51
N THR A 448 -25.26 -27.15 -37.56
CA THR A 448 -24.22 -27.93 -36.88
C THR A 448 -22.84 -27.59 -37.43
N ALA A 449 -22.66 -27.56 -38.76
CA ALA A 449 -21.39 -27.18 -39.38
C ALA A 449 -20.97 -25.72 -39.08
N ARG A 450 -21.93 -24.85 -38.75
CA ARG A 450 -21.67 -23.46 -38.34
C ARG A 450 -21.15 -23.39 -36.90
N LEU A 451 -21.68 -24.23 -36.01
CA LEU A 451 -21.25 -24.34 -34.62
C LEU A 451 -19.84 -24.94 -34.53
N ASP A 452 -19.56 -26.00 -35.27
CA ASP A 452 -18.23 -26.63 -35.29
C ASP A 452 -17.13 -25.65 -35.73
N ARG A 453 -17.39 -24.83 -36.76
CA ARG A 453 -16.44 -23.79 -37.19
C ARG A 453 -16.28 -22.66 -36.17
N LEU A 454 -17.32 -22.32 -35.42
CA LEU A 454 -17.24 -21.33 -34.35
C LEU A 454 -16.40 -21.85 -33.18
N GLU A 455 -16.56 -23.13 -32.84
CA GLU A 455 -15.78 -23.79 -31.79
C GLU A 455 -14.30 -23.90 -32.18
N GLU A 456 -14.01 -24.25 -33.44
CA GLU A 456 -12.65 -24.30 -33.97
C GLU A 456 -11.97 -22.92 -33.92
N LEU A 457 -12.70 -21.86 -34.28
CA LEU A 457 -12.19 -20.48 -34.26
C LEU A 457 -11.98 -19.96 -32.83
N MET A 458 -12.87 -20.30 -31.89
CA MET A 458 -12.67 -20.00 -30.46
C MET A 458 -11.45 -20.75 -29.91
N SER A 459 -11.27 -22.02 -30.25
CA SER A 459 -10.11 -22.81 -29.83
C SER A 459 -8.79 -22.22 -30.34
N PHE A 460 -8.77 -21.72 -31.58
CA PHE A 460 -7.59 -21.08 -32.18
C PHE A 460 -7.23 -19.76 -31.48
N MET A 461 -8.22 -18.93 -31.13
CA MET A 461 -7.95 -17.70 -30.36
C MET A 461 -7.46 -18.01 -28.95
N GLN A 462 -7.98 -19.06 -28.33
CA GLN A 462 -7.56 -19.48 -26.99
C GLN A 462 -6.11 -19.97 -27.00
N GLN A 463 -5.67 -20.63 -28.08
CA GLN A 463 -4.30 -21.07 -28.29
C GLN A 463 -3.30 -19.92 -28.54
N GLN A 464 -3.76 -18.78 -29.07
CA GLN A 464 -2.91 -17.60 -29.26
C GLN A 464 -2.78 -16.72 -28.01
N ASN A 465 -3.65 -16.89 -27.01
CA ASN A 465 -3.67 -16.11 -25.77
C ASN A 465 -2.96 -16.80 -24.59
N GLU A 466 -2.41 -18.00 -24.77
CA GLU A 466 -1.50 -18.58 -23.78
C GLU A 466 -0.11 -17.91 -23.89
N PRO A 467 0.43 -17.35 -22.79
CA PRO A 467 1.64 -16.53 -22.78
C PRO A 467 2.95 -17.29 -23.03
#